data_AF-A0A662TXH1-F1
#
_entry.id   AF-A0A662TXH1-F1
#
_cell.length_a   1.000
_cell.length_b   1.000
_cell.length_c   1.000
_cell.angle_alpha   90.00
_cell.angle_beta   90.00
_cell.angle_gamma   90.00
#
_symmetry.space_group_name_H-M   'P 1'
#
loop_
_entity.id
_entity.type
_entity.pdbx_description
1 polymer ?
#
loop_
_entity_poly.entity_id
_entity_poly.type
_entity_poly.pdbx_seq_one_letter_code
_entity_poly.pdbx_strand_id
1 'polypeptide(L)'
;DGPFRLHEDRYAILIGVVMRGTYGIEGYEYRWIEVDGLDATDKAVEMIVNSKFMGELRVILLSGITYAGFNMIHPLELMERTSLPVIVVSEKKPDYESMRKAMIRLKNSERRMDILREVMEPKEIRMRNKKLYIQPYGISIEKAEEILEKSMWRGGLPEALRLAHITGRLVFEACEERFKLGLKSDK
;
A
#
# COMPACT_ATOMS: atom_id res chain seq x y z
N ASP A 1 -1.95 2.21 -4.30
CA ASP A 1 -2.30 3.57 -4.80
C ASP A 1 -2.87 3.45 -6.20
N GLY A 2 -3.58 4.47 -6.66
CA GLY A 2 -4.06 4.59 -8.03
C GLY A 2 -3.01 5.27 -8.94
N PRO A 3 -3.19 5.19 -10.26
CA PRO A 3 -2.36 5.94 -11.21
C PRO A 3 -2.39 7.44 -10.95
N PHE A 4 -1.34 8.13 -11.41
CA PHE A 4 -1.21 9.59 -11.40
C PHE A 4 -0.26 10.03 -12.51
N ARG A 5 -0.34 11.30 -12.92
CA ARG A 5 0.56 11.93 -13.89
C ARG A 5 1.73 12.58 -13.16
N LEU A 6 2.92 12.04 -13.37
CA LEU A 6 4.14 12.60 -12.80
C LEU A 6 4.33 14.05 -13.29
N HIS A 7 4.66 14.96 -12.36
CA HIS A 7 4.83 16.40 -12.58
C HIS A 7 3.57 17.23 -12.86
N GLU A 8 2.40 16.60 -13.01
CA GLU A 8 1.12 17.30 -13.19
C GLU A 8 0.23 17.18 -11.95
N ASP A 9 0.06 15.96 -11.47
CA ASP A 9 -0.82 15.68 -10.33
C ASP A 9 -0.11 16.00 -9.01
N ARG A 10 -0.82 16.71 -8.12
CA ARG A 10 -0.34 16.98 -6.75
C ARG A 10 -0.64 15.85 -5.78
N TYR A 11 -1.69 15.08 -6.07
CA TYR A 11 -2.17 14.01 -5.21
C TYR A 11 -2.45 12.75 -6.01
N ALA A 12 -2.22 11.60 -5.39
CA ALA A 12 -2.67 10.30 -5.87
C ALA A 12 -3.59 9.67 -4.82
N ILE A 13 -4.47 8.77 -5.28
CA ILE A 13 -5.39 8.08 -4.38
C ILE A 13 -4.71 6.86 -3.74
N LEU A 14 -4.78 6.76 -2.42
CA LEU A 14 -4.46 5.57 -1.66
C LEU A 14 -5.76 4.84 -1.32
N ILE A 15 -5.86 3.56 -1.68
CA ILE A 15 -7.04 2.71 -1.44
C ILE A 15 -6.68 1.60 -0.48
N GLY A 16 -7.53 1.37 0.52
CA GLY A 16 -7.54 0.21 1.40
C GLY A 16 -8.82 -0.59 1.18
N VAL A 17 -8.70 -1.92 1.21
CA VAL A 17 -9.86 -2.83 1.10
C VAL A 17 -9.86 -3.73 2.32
N VAL A 18 -10.98 -3.74 3.05
CA VAL A 18 -11.17 -4.63 4.19
C VAL A 18 -11.84 -5.90 3.69
N MET A 19 -11.18 -7.03 3.93
CA MET A 19 -11.65 -8.35 3.53
C MET A 19 -11.51 -9.36 4.65
N ARG A 20 -12.44 -10.32 4.67
CA ARG A 20 -12.37 -11.51 5.52
C ARG A 20 -11.77 -12.66 4.73
N GLY A 21 -10.44 -12.74 4.72
CA GLY A 21 -9.71 -13.69 3.87
C GLY A 21 -10.15 -13.53 2.41
N THR A 22 -10.60 -14.62 1.80
CA THR A 22 -11.18 -14.63 0.44
C THR A 22 -12.71 -14.66 0.41
N TYR A 23 -13.39 -14.65 1.56
CA TYR A 23 -14.82 -14.90 1.65
C TYR A 23 -15.69 -13.70 1.24
N GLY A 24 -15.22 -12.47 1.48
CA GLY A 24 -16.01 -11.29 1.19
C GLY A 24 -15.27 -9.97 1.41
N ILE A 25 -15.74 -8.95 0.70
CA ILE A 25 -15.35 -7.55 0.88
C ILE A 25 -16.28 -6.94 1.92
N GLU A 26 -15.72 -6.43 3.00
CA GLU A 26 -16.48 -5.76 4.08
C GLU A 26 -16.59 -4.26 3.80
N GLY A 27 -15.55 -3.66 3.20
CA GLY A 27 -15.57 -2.24 2.84
C GLY A 27 -14.30 -1.73 2.17
N TYR A 28 -14.36 -0.46 1.78
CA TYR A 28 -13.27 0.30 1.17
C TYR A 28 -12.99 1.54 2.02
N GLU A 29 -11.72 1.90 2.13
CA GLU A 29 -11.24 3.14 2.70
C GLU A 29 -10.36 3.84 1.67
N TYR A 30 -10.30 5.16 1.68
CA TYR A 30 -9.38 5.89 0.82
C TYR A 30 -8.86 7.19 1.44
N ARG A 31 -7.70 7.65 0.98
CA ARG A 31 -7.18 8.99 1.20
C ARG A 31 -6.46 9.50 -0.03
N TRP A 32 -6.41 10.80 -0.19
CA TRP A 32 -5.48 11.44 -1.11
C TRP A 32 -4.15 11.63 -0.39
N ILE A 33 -3.06 11.22 -1.04
CA ILE A 33 -1.68 11.37 -0.57
C ILE A 33 -0.91 12.22 -1.56
N GLU A 34 0.08 12.97 -1.10
CA GLU A 34 0.89 13.83 -1.97
C GLU A 34 1.79 13.00 -2.90
N VAL A 35 1.90 13.39 -4.16
CA VAL A 35 2.86 12.77 -5.09
C VAL A 35 4.28 13.14 -4.66
N ASP A 36 5.14 12.14 -4.49
CA ASP A 36 6.47 12.29 -3.88
C ASP A 36 6.45 13.05 -2.54
N GLY A 37 5.36 12.92 -1.79
CA GLY A 37 5.17 13.50 -0.46
C GLY A 37 5.82 12.71 0.68
N LEU A 38 5.40 13.01 1.91
CA LEU A 38 5.81 12.32 3.14
C LEU A 38 4.62 11.93 4.03
N ASP A 39 3.39 12.10 3.55
CA ASP A 39 2.16 11.90 4.33
C ASP A 39 1.57 10.49 4.20
N ALA A 40 2.17 9.58 3.41
CA ALA A 40 1.58 8.27 3.15
C ALA A 40 1.42 7.41 4.42
N THR A 41 2.40 7.39 5.33
CA THR A 41 2.26 6.68 6.62
C THR A 41 1.11 7.26 7.45
N ASP A 42 1.06 8.58 7.59
CA ASP A 42 0.02 9.27 8.35
C ASP A 42 -1.37 8.99 7.79
N LYS A 43 -1.53 9.04 6.47
CA LYS A 43 -2.79 8.75 5.79
C LYS A 43 -3.19 7.28 5.88
N ALA A 44 -2.24 6.35 5.82
CA ALA A 44 -2.53 4.94 6.06
C ALA A 44 -3.00 4.68 7.50
N VAL A 45 -2.34 5.28 8.50
CA VAL A 45 -2.77 5.20 9.91
C VAL A 45 -4.16 5.79 10.08
N GLU A 46 -4.42 6.96 9.49
CA GLU A 46 -5.73 7.62 9.53
C GLU A 46 -6.84 6.73 8.93
N MET A 47 -6.57 6.07 7.80
CA MET A 47 -7.50 5.13 7.16
C MET A 47 -7.84 3.95 8.06
N ILE A 48 -6.85 3.43 8.79
CA ILE A 48 -6.99 2.21 9.59
C ILE A 48 -7.66 2.51 10.93
N VAL A 49 -7.13 3.49 11.67
CA VAL A 49 -7.59 3.82 13.03
C VAL A 49 -9.01 4.38 13.03
N ASN A 50 -9.37 5.17 12.02
CA ASN A 50 -10.72 5.73 11.90
C ASN A 50 -11.70 4.79 11.18
N SER A 51 -11.25 3.63 10.73
CA SER A 51 -12.13 2.67 10.08
C SER A 51 -13.11 2.09 11.10
N LYS A 52 -14.38 1.98 10.69
CA LYS A 52 -15.39 1.24 11.47
C LYS A 52 -15.03 -0.23 11.71
N PHE A 53 -14.09 -0.76 10.93
CA PHE A 53 -13.62 -2.14 11.02
C PHE A 53 -12.41 -2.33 11.96
N MET A 54 -11.87 -1.26 12.56
CA MET A 54 -10.61 -1.30 13.32
C MET A 54 -10.56 -2.45 14.35
N GLY A 55 -11.64 -2.70 15.11
CA GLY A 55 -11.70 -3.79 16.09
C GLY A 55 -11.68 -5.21 15.51
N GLU A 56 -11.99 -5.36 14.22
CA GLU A 56 -12.00 -6.63 13.48
C GLU A 56 -10.74 -6.85 12.65
N LEU A 57 -9.95 -5.81 12.39
CA LEU A 57 -8.70 -5.95 11.65
C LEU A 57 -7.72 -6.84 12.42
N ARG A 58 -6.97 -7.66 11.69
CA ARG A 58 -5.98 -8.61 12.25
C ARG A 58 -4.60 -8.48 11.63
N VAL A 59 -4.52 -7.92 10.43
CA VAL A 59 -3.27 -7.78 9.67
C VAL A 59 -3.46 -6.69 8.62
N ILE A 60 -2.39 -5.95 8.34
CA ILE A 60 -2.30 -4.98 7.26
C ILE A 60 -1.45 -5.60 6.15
N LEU A 61 -1.95 -5.57 4.93
CA LEU A 61 -1.20 -6.00 3.75
C LEU A 61 -0.84 -4.76 2.92
N LEU A 62 0.44 -4.62 2.58
CA LEU A 62 0.95 -3.53 1.73
C LEU A 62 1.49 -4.10 0.42
N SER A 63 1.27 -3.41 -0.70
CA SER A 63 1.76 -3.82 -2.03
C SER A 63 3.19 -3.33 -2.32
N GLY A 64 3.97 -3.07 -1.27
CA GLY A 64 5.25 -2.35 -1.32
C GLY A 64 5.32 -1.26 -0.27
N ILE A 65 6.45 -0.55 -0.21
CA ILE A 65 6.67 0.56 0.73
C ILE A 65 6.61 1.95 0.07
N THR A 66 6.54 2.02 -1.25
CA THR A 66 6.48 3.27 -2.03
C THR A 66 5.11 3.42 -2.67
N TYR A 67 4.49 4.58 -2.48
CA TYR A 67 3.20 4.96 -3.04
C TYR A 67 3.32 6.35 -3.67
N ALA A 68 2.47 6.67 -4.65
CA ALA A 68 2.45 7.97 -5.32
C ALA A 68 3.86 8.45 -5.75
N GLY A 69 4.66 7.54 -6.31
CA GLY A 69 6.10 7.74 -6.50
C GLY A 69 6.88 7.31 -5.27
N PHE A 70 7.57 8.24 -4.61
CA PHE A 70 8.39 8.01 -3.43
C PHE A 70 7.75 8.52 -2.13
N ASN A 71 6.42 8.63 -2.07
CA ASN A 71 5.72 8.85 -0.81
C ASN A 71 5.64 7.52 -0.04
N MET A 72 6.58 7.33 0.87
CA MET A 72 6.83 6.03 1.49
C MET A 72 5.91 5.78 2.68
N ILE A 73 5.38 4.56 2.78
CA ILE A 73 4.80 4.03 4.01
C ILE A 73 5.89 3.33 4.79
N HIS A 74 6.09 3.75 6.04
CA HIS A 74 7.03 3.13 6.97
C HIS A 74 6.35 1.93 7.68
N PRO A 75 6.77 0.67 7.42
CA PRO A 75 6.03 -0.49 7.95
C PRO A 75 6.09 -0.64 9.47
N LEU A 76 7.25 -0.36 10.09
CA LEU A 76 7.40 -0.36 11.55
C LEU A 76 6.51 0.72 12.20
N GLU A 77 6.62 1.97 11.76
CA GLU A 77 5.79 3.07 12.28
C GLU A 77 4.29 2.77 12.12
N LEU A 78 3.89 2.22 10.97
CA LEU A 78 2.51 1.81 10.72
C LEU A 78 2.07 0.73 11.74
N MET A 79 2.86 -0.32 11.91
CA MET A 79 2.60 -1.40 12.87
C MET A 79 2.46 -0.88 14.29
N GLU A 80 3.37 0.00 14.73
CA GLU A 80 3.38 0.59 16.06
C GLU A 80 2.12 1.43 16.30
N ARG A 81 1.80 2.33 15.36
CA ARG A 81 0.68 3.26 15.49
C ARG A 81 -0.68 2.60 15.37
N THR A 82 -0.79 1.48 14.64
CA THR A 82 -2.06 0.74 14.52
C THR A 82 -2.14 -0.45 15.46
N SER A 83 -1.04 -0.85 16.11
CA SER A 83 -0.95 -2.09 16.90
C SER A 83 -1.40 -3.34 16.11
N LEU A 84 -1.19 -3.33 14.78
CA LEU A 84 -1.56 -4.42 13.88
C LEU A 84 -0.29 -4.93 13.17
N PRO A 85 -0.12 -6.24 13.02
CA PRO A 85 0.94 -6.77 12.17
C PRO A 85 0.85 -6.26 10.74
N VAL A 86 2.00 -6.00 10.12
CA VAL A 86 2.10 -5.51 8.74
C VAL A 86 2.87 -6.52 7.91
N ILE A 87 2.34 -6.88 6.74
CA ILE A 87 3.04 -7.72 5.76
C ILE A 87 3.16 -6.93 4.47
N VAL A 88 4.40 -6.53 4.13
CA VAL A 88 4.71 -5.98 2.81
C VAL A 88 4.85 -7.15 1.84
N VAL A 89 4.17 -7.07 0.69
CA VAL A 89 4.15 -8.11 -0.35
C VAL A 89 4.55 -7.49 -1.67
N SER A 90 5.54 -8.07 -2.35
CA SER A 90 5.98 -7.67 -3.69
C SER A 90 6.16 -8.89 -4.60
N GLU A 91 5.79 -8.76 -5.87
CA GLU A 91 6.05 -9.79 -6.89
C GLU A 91 7.51 -9.78 -7.39
N LYS A 92 8.25 -8.69 -7.13
CA LYS A 92 9.66 -8.53 -7.53
C LYS A 92 10.51 -8.16 -6.33
N LYS A 93 11.75 -8.63 -6.31
CA LYS A 93 12.69 -8.23 -5.27
C LYS A 93 12.91 -6.72 -5.37
N PRO A 94 12.68 -5.94 -4.29
CA PRO A 94 13.01 -4.52 -4.26
C PRO A 94 14.49 -4.29 -4.57
N ASP A 95 14.77 -3.34 -5.46
CA ASP A 95 16.12 -2.87 -5.74
C ASP A 95 16.38 -1.61 -4.91
N TYR A 96 16.81 -1.81 -3.67
CA TYR A 96 17.07 -0.71 -2.74
C TYR A 96 18.18 0.23 -3.22
N GLU A 97 19.12 -0.23 -4.05
CA GLU A 97 20.18 0.62 -4.57
C GLU A 97 19.65 1.59 -5.63
N SER A 98 18.82 1.08 -6.56
CA SER A 98 18.12 1.93 -7.52
C SER A 98 17.15 2.90 -6.83
N MET A 99 16.44 2.45 -5.79
CA MET A 99 15.56 3.32 -5.00
C MET A 99 16.34 4.46 -4.32
N ARG A 100 17.48 4.16 -3.68
CA ARG A 100 18.35 5.18 -3.06
C ARG A 100 18.80 6.21 -4.10
N LYS A 101 19.28 5.76 -5.26
CA LYS A 101 19.72 6.66 -6.34
C LYS A 101 18.61 7.59 -6.81
N ALA A 102 17.38 7.09 -6.93
CA ALA A 102 16.24 7.89 -7.34
C ALA A 102 15.83 8.93 -6.27
N MET A 103 15.93 8.56 -4.98
CA MET A 103 15.54 9.45 -3.87
C MET A 103 16.54 10.57 -3.58
N ILE A 104 17.83 10.43 -3.92
CA ILE A 104 18.88 11.44 -3.63
C ILE A 104 18.50 12.84 -4.13
N ARG A 105 17.76 12.92 -5.25
CA ARG A 105 17.37 14.19 -5.87
C ARG A 105 16.04 14.76 -5.35
N LEU A 106 15.33 14.02 -4.50
CA LEU A 106 14.05 14.45 -3.96
C LEU A 106 14.24 15.32 -2.71
N LYS A 107 13.32 16.26 -2.48
CA LYS A 107 13.24 17.02 -1.23
C LYS A 107 13.03 16.06 -0.07
N ASN A 108 13.67 16.28 1.08
CA ASN A 108 13.56 15.41 2.26
C ASN A 108 14.01 13.95 1.98
N SER A 109 15.06 13.79 1.18
CA SER A 109 15.66 12.49 0.87
C SER A 109 16.11 11.74 2.12
N GLU A 110 16.61 12.45 3.14
CA GLU A 110 17.07 11.88 4.41
C GLU A 110 15.99 11.03 5.09
N ARG A 111 14.78 11.59 5.31
CA ARG A 111 13.67 10.85 5.93
C ARG A 111 13.29 9.58 5.15
N ARG A 112 13.36 9.61 3.81
CA ARG A 112 13.10 8.41 2.99
C ARG A 112 14.21 7.39 3.10
N MET A 113 15.45 7.86 3.17
CA MET A 113 16.61 7.00 3.37
C MET A 113 16.59 6.35 4.75
N ASP A 114 16.08 7.01 5.78
CA ASP A 114 15.90 6.44 7.11
C ASP A 114 14.92 5.26 7.06
N ILE A 115 13.75 5.42 6.41
CA ILE A 115 12.80 4.32 6.18
C ILE A 115 13.49 3.14 5.47
N LEU A 116 14.28 3.41 4.42
CA LEU A 116 15.02 2.37 3.70
C LEU A 116 16.12 1.68 4.51
N ARG A 117 16.63 2.30 5.58
CA ARG A 117 17.61 1.68 6.48
C ARG A 117 16.93 0.77 7.50
N GLU A 118 15.69 1.08 7.87
CA GLU A 118 14.94 0.34 8.89
C GLU A 118 14.09 -0.80 8.33
N VAL A 119 13.75 -0.76 7.03
CA VAL A 119 13.00 -1.86 6.41
C VAL A 119 13.80 -3.15 6.41
N MET A 120 13.13 -4.25 6.74
CA MET A 120 13.78 -5.56 6.79
C MET A 120 14.17 -6.05 5.39
N GLU A 121 15.17 -6.93 5.32
CA GLU A 121 15.48 -7.63 4.08
C GLU A 121 14.30 -8.52 3.64
N PRO A 122 13.82 -8.41 2.39
CA PRO A 122 12.71 -9.18 1.90
C PRO A 122 13.05 -10.67 1.84
N LYS A 123 12.15 -11.50 2.37
CA LYS A 123 12.23 -12.95 2.32
C LYS A 123 11.54 -13.46 1.07
N GLU A 124 12.24 -14.27 0.28
CA GLU A 124 11.64 -14.97 -0.85
C GLU A 124 10.79 -16.12 -0.33
N ILE A 125 9.53 -16.15 -0.72
CA ILE A 125 8.60 -17.24 -0.46
C ILE A 125 8.02 -17.73 -1.77
N ARG A 126 7.54 -18.97 -1.77
CA ARG A 126 6.82 -19.56 -2.91
C ARG A 126 5.36 -19.73 -2.54
N MET A 127 4.50 -18.95 -3.18
CA MET A 127 3.05 -19.03 -3.01
C MET A 127 2.46 -19.59 -4.30
N ARG A 128 1.90 -20.80 -4.18
CA ARG A 128 1.40 -21.58 -5.33
C ARG A 128 2.50 -21.72 -6.39
N ASN A 129 2.28 -21.17 -7.58
CA ASN A 129 3.23 -21.21 -8.71
C ASN A 129 3.95 -19.86 -8.94
N LYS A 130 3.92 -18.95 -7.95
CA LYS A 130 4.62 -17.66 -8.03
C LYS A 130 5.65 -17.50 -6.92
N LYS A 131 6.72 -16.77 -7.25
CA LYS A 131 7.67 -16.25 -6.27
C LYS A 131 7.16 -14.90 -5.77
N LEU A 132 7.21 -14.70 -4.46
CA LEU A 132 6.91 -13.42 -3.83
C LEU A 132 8.05 -13.06 -2.88
N TYR A 133 8.14 -11.77 -2.61
CA TYR A 133 9.06 -11.20 -1.63
C TYR A 133 8.22 -10.55 -0.54
N ILE A 134 8.41 -10.99 0.70
CA ILE A 134 7.64 -10.50 1.84
C ILE A 134 8.52 -9.96 2.96
N GLN A 135 7.99 -8.98 3.69
CA GLN A 135 8.59 -8.42 4.89
C GLN A 135 7.52 -8.40 5.99
N PRO A 136 7.51 -9.40 6.90
CA PRO A 136 6.54 -9.48 7.99
C PRO A 136 7.00 -8.72 9.24
N TYR A 137 6.24 -7.71 9.65
CA TYR A 137 6.48 -6.89 10.84
C TYR A 137 5.46 -7.24 11.93
N GLY A 138 5.95 -7.55 13.14
CA GLY A 138 5.08 -7.92 14.28
C GLY A 138 4.45 -9.31 14.16
N ILE A 139 4.93 -10.15 13.25
CA ILE A 139 4.42 -11.49 13.00
C ILE A 139 5.53 -12.41 12.48
N SER A 140 5.45 -13.70 12.77
CA SER A 140 6.41 -14.68 12.25
C SER A 140 6.22 -14.90 10.74
N ILE A 141 7.27 -15.35 10.07
CA ILE A 141 7.24 -15.63 8.64
C ILE A 141 6.23 -16.74 8.32
N GLU A 142 6.17 -17.79 9.13
CA GLU A 142 5.25 -18.93 8.96
C GLU A 142 3.80 -18.48 9.07
N LYS A 143 3.51 -17.60 10.04
CA LYS A 143 2.15 -17.07 10.22
C LYS A 143 1.78 -16.09 9.11
N ALA A 144 2.73 -15.28 8.63
CA ALA A 144 2.54 -14.42 7.47
C ALA A 144 2.20 -15.26 6.22
N GLU A 145 2.92 -16.35 5.98
CA GLU A 145 2.63 -17.28 4.87
C GLU A 145 1.22 -17.89 4.98
N GLU A 146 0.80 -18.34 6.17
CA GLU A 146 -0.56 -18.87 6.41
C GLU A 146 -1.64 -17.82 6.09
N ILE A 147 -1.44 -16.58 6.53
CA ILE A 147 -2.36 -15.46 6.26
C ILE A 147 -2.43 -15.18 4.76
N LEU A 148 -1.29 -15.16 4.08
CA LEU A 148 -1.21 -14.90 2.65
C LEU A 148 -1.95 -15.97 1.85
N GLU A 149 -1.75 -17.25 2.15
CA GLU A 149 -2.49 -18.34 1.47
C GLU A 149 -4.01 -18.20 1.66
N LYS A 150 -4.47 -17.85 2.87
CA LYS A 150 -5.89 -17.60 3.18
C LYS A 150 -6.46 -16.33 2.55
N SER A 151 -5.60 -15.41 2.12
CA SER A 151 -5.99 -14.12 1.54
C SER A 151 -5.92 -14.12 0.01
N MET A 152 -5.43 -15.20 -0.61
CA MET A 152 -5.28 -15.31 -2.06
C MET A 152 -6.43 -16.14 -2.65
N TRP A 153 -7.25 -15.55 -3.52
CA TRP A 153 -8.19 -16.33 -4.35
C TRP A 153 -7.55 -16.67 -5.68
N ARG A 154 -7.40 -15.68 -6.58
CA ARG A 154 -6.90 -15.90 -7.95
C ARG A 154 -5.48 -15.36 -8.08
N GLY A 155 -4.58 -16.16 -8.64
CA GLY A 155 -3.18 -15.79 -8.83
C GLY A 155 -2.37 -15.95 -7.54
N GLY A 156 -1.41 -15.04 -7.34
CA GLY A 156 -0.44 -15.11 -6.23
C GLY A 156 -0.27 -13.78 -5.50
N LEU A 157 -1.31 -12.95 -5.45
CA LEU A 157 -1.33 -11.76 -4.60
C LEU A 157 -2.60 -11.79 -3.73
N PRO A 158 -2.55 -11.25 -2.50
CA PRO A 158 -3.73 -11.10 -1.67
C PRO A 158 -4.85 -10.36 -2.41
N GLU A 159 -6.07 -10.88 -2.28
CA GLU A 159 -7.23 -10.41 -3.02
C GLU A 159 -7.56 -8.94 -2.69
N ALA A 160 -7.37 -8.53 -1.43
CA ALA A 160 -7.50 -7.15 -0.99
C ALA A 160 -6.57 -6.19 -1.74
N LEU A 161 -5.30 -6.58 -1.98
CA LEU A 161 -4.34 -5.78 -2.75
C LEU A 161 -4.73 -5.70 -4.22
N ARG A 162 -5.20 -6.80 -4.80
CA ARG A 162 -5.70 -6.85 -6.18
C ARG A 162 -6.88 -5.91 -6.37
N LEU A 163 -7.83 -5.92 -5.43
CA LEU A 163 -9.01 -5.05 -5.46
C LEU A 163 -8.64 -3.58 -5.23
N ALA A 164 -7.76 -3.28 -4.28
CA ALA A 164 -7.27 -1.92 -4.04
C ALA A 164 -6.67 -1.32 -5.32
N HIS A 165 -5.88 -2.11 -6.04
CA HIS A 165 -5.26 -1.71 -7.29
C HIS A 165 -6.27 -1.45 -8.40
N ILE A 166 -7.25 -2.34 -8.59
CA ILE A 166 -8.30 -2.17 -9.60
C ILE A 166 -9.16 -0.95 -9.30
N THR A 167 -9.58 -0.80 -8.04
CA THR A 167 -10.37 0.36 -7.60
C THR A 167 -9.60 1.66 -7.76
N GLY A 168 -8.29 1.67 -7.46
CA GLY A 168 -7.45 2.85 -7.66
C GLY A 168 -7.41 3.31 -9.12
N ARG A 169 -7.32 2.38 -10.08
CA ARG A 169 -7.42 2.70 -11.51
C ARG A 169 -8.80 3.21 -11.90
N LEU A 170 -9.85 2.53 -11.45
CA LEU A 170 -11.23 2.92 -11.74
C LEU A 170 -11.51 4.36 -11.27
N VAL A 171 -11.09 4.71 -10.06
CA VAL A 171 -11.29 6.06 -9.54
C VAL A 171 -10.51 7.09 -10.36
N PHE A 172 -9.26 6.80 -10.72
CA PHE A 172 -8.47 7.69 -11.57
C PHE A 172 -9.18 7.94 -12.93
N GLU A 173 -9.62 6.88 -13.61
CA GLU A 173 -10.33 6.97 -14.89
C GLU A 173 -11.64 7.77 -14.78
N ALA A 174 -12.43 7.53 -13.73
CA ALA A 174 -13.67 8.25 -13.49
C ALA A 174 -13.44 9.75 -13.19
N CYS A 175 -12.40 10.08 -12.41
CA CYS A 175 -12.01 11.47 -12.14
C CYS A 175 -11.55 12.18 -13.43
N GLU A 176 -10.77 11.50 -14.26
CA GLU A 176 -10.31 11.99 -15.55
C GLU A 176 -11.46 12.28 -16.52
N GLU A 177 -12.42 11.36 -16.62
CA GLU A 177 -13.62 11.55 -17.43
C GLU A 177 -14.45 12.74 -16.92
N ARG A 178 -14.67 12.82 -15.61
CA ARG A 178 -15.40 13.94 -15.00
C ARG A 178 -14.71 15.29 -15.27
N PHE A 179 -13.38 15.34 -15.17
CA PHE A 179 -12.61 16.55 -15.46
C PHE A 179 -12.76 16.98 -16.92
N LYS A 180 -12.67 16.03 -17.87
CA LYS A 180 -12.86 16.30 -19.31
C LYS A 180 -14.27 16.80 -19.65
N LEU A 181 -15.28 16.30 -18.94
CA LEU A 181 -16.67 16.75 -19.10
C LEU A 181 -16.94 18.14 -18.48
N GLY A 182 -15.98 18.72 -17.76
CA GLY A 182 -16.15 20.03 -17.11
C GLY A 182 -17.24 20.04 -16.04
N LEU A 183 -17.62 18.87 -15.51
CA LEU A 183 -18.68 18.72 -14.52
C LEU A 183 -18.24 19.33 -13.19
N LYS A 184 -18.60 20.60 -12.98
CA LYS A 184 -18.46 21.24 -11.67
C LYS A 184 -19.34 20.51 -10.67
N SER A 185 -18.89 20.44 -9.42
CA SER A 185 -19.79 20.06 -8.34
C SER A 185 -20.79 21.19 -8.22
N ASP A 186 -22.05 20.95 -8.61
CA ASP A 186 -23.14 21.80 -8.15
C ASP A 186 -23.13 21.65 -6.61
N LYS A 187 -22.74 22.73 -5.93
CA LYS A 187 -22.85 22.81 -4.48
C LYS A 187 -24.28 23.15 -4.10
#